data_AF-A0A847JMJ2-F1
#
_entry.id   AF-A0A847JMJ2-F1
#
_cell.length_a   1.000
_cell.length_b   1.000
_cell.length_c   1.000
_cell.angle_alpha   90.00
_cell.angle_beta   90.00
_cell.angle_gamma   90.00
#
_symmetry.space_group_name_H-M   'P 1'
#
loop_
_entity.id
_entity.type
_entity.pdbx_description
1 polymer ?
#
loop_
_entity_poly.entity_id
_entity_poly.type
_entity_poly.pdbx_seq_one_letter_code
_entity_poly.pdbx_strand_id
1 'polypeptide(L)'
;MSNTIKNEARGLGGLEAGQKGLSSYSINKKKLTIKSKIIRLRQSWHLEIADFERFAIFVSRLFLDFAPIEVRARFIGPPSDTPREISELSETFLLLYALAEDKATATDTKYSLTEIWRAAVQLAGGA
;
A
#
# COMPACT_ATOMS: atom_id res chain seq x y z
N MET A 1 -30.01 45.32 -33.10
CA MET A 1 -31.28 45.21 -32.35
C MET A 1 -31.96 43.92 -32.79
N SER A 2 -32.32 43.08 -31.83
CA SER A 2 -32.63 41.65 -31.98
C SER A 2 -33.99 41.35 -32.63
N ASN A 3 -34.07 40.20 -33.31
CA ASN A 3 -34.93 39.03 -33.00
C ASN A 3 -35.46 38.34 -34.26
N THR A 4 -35.18 37.04 -34.43
CA THR A 4 -36.23 36.06 -34.77
C THR A 4 -35.87 34.66 -34.25
N ILE A 5 -36.90 33.98 -33.77
CA ILE A 5 -36.98 32.74 -32.98
C ILE A 5 -37.18 31.52 -33.90
N LYS A 6 -36.67 30.32 -33.53
CA LYS A 6 -37.44 29.04 -33.45
C LYS A 6 -36.58 27.80 -33.10
N ASN A 7 -36.82 27.32 -31.89
CA ASN A 7 -36.90 25.96 -31.36
C ASN A 7 -36.30 24.74 -32.11
N GLU A 8 -35.56 23.97 -31.29
CA GLU A 8 -35.59 22.52 -31.07
C GLU A 8 -34.87 21.57 -32.06
N ALA A 9 -33.80 20.93 -31.55
CA ALA A 9 -33.84 19.48 -31.32
C ALA A 9 -32.82 19.05 -30.24
N ARG A 10 -33.33 18.26 -29.31
CA ARG A 10 -32.69 17.60 -28.17
C ARG A 10 -31.39 16.87 -28.53
N GLY A 11 -30.37 17.09 -27.71
CA GLY A 11 -29.22 16.20 -27.54
C GLY A 11 -28.82 16.19 -26.07
N LEU A 12 -29.57 15.44 -25.25
CA LEU A 12 -29.08 14.96 -23.95
C LEU A 12 -27.91 14.01 -24.24
N GLY A 13 -26.70 14.39 -23.84
CA GLY A 13 -25.55 13.50 -23.95
C GLY A 13 -24.27 14.13 -23.42
N GLY A 14 -23.80 13.63 -22.28
CA GLY A 14 -22.39 13.73 -21.92
C GLY A 14 -22.05 14.74 -20.83
N LEU A 15 -22.36 14.36 -19.59
CA LEU A 15 -21.46 14.63 -18.47
C LEU A 15 -20.08 14.04 -18.79
N GLU A 16 -19.22 14.79 -19.48
CA GLU A 16 -17.78 14.47 -19.59
C GLU A 16 -16.91 15.61 -19.06
N ALA A 17 -17.36 16.21 -17.97
CA ALA A 17 -16.46 16.91 -17.05
C ALA A 17 -16.07 15.93 -15.93
N GLY A 18 -14.87 15.35 -16.00
CA GLY A 18 -14.18 14.92 -14.78
C GLY A 18 -13.84 13.43 -14.60
N GLN A 19 -13.37 12.70 -15.61
CA GLN A 19 -12.76 11.38 -15.39
C GLN A 19 -11.47 11.17 -16.19
N LYS A 20 -10.38 11.86 -15.83
CA LYS A 20 -9.01 11.38 -16.18
C LYS A 20 -7.83 11.96 -15.38
N GLY A 21 -8.07 12.69 -14.29
CA GLY A 21 -7.01 13.27 -13.44
C GLY A 21 -6.86 12.65 -12.04
N LEU A 22 -7.77 11.77 -11.61
CA LEU A 22 -7.87 11.31 -10.22
C LEU A 22 -7.09 10.01 -9.92
N SER A 23 -6.64 9.28 -10.95
CA SER A 23 -6.02 7.95 -10.78
C SER A 23 -4.58 8.01 -10.24
N SER A 24 -3.70 8.81 -10.83
CA SER A 24 -2.29 8.91 -10.37
C SER A 24 -2.14 9.69 -9.07
N TYR A 25 -2.91 10.76 -8.88
CA TYR A 25 -2.89 11.58 -7.68
C TYR A 25 -3.31 10.78 -6.43
N SER A 26 -4.38 9.99 -6.54
CA SER A 26 -4.87 9.17 -5.42
C SER A 26 -3.89 8.06 -5.02
N ILE A 27 -3.28 7.39 -6.00
CA ILE A 27 -2.24 6.37 -5.77
C ILE A 27 -1.00 6.98 -5.11
N ASN A 28 -0.52 8.12 -5.62
CA ASN A 28 0.65 8.80 -5.06
C ASN A 28 0.39 9.29 -3.63
N LYS A 29 -0.80 9.81 -3.35
CA LYS A 29 -1.21 10.21 -2.00
C LYS A 29 -1.24 9.02 -1.04
N LYS A 30 -1.74 7.86 -1.49
CA LYS A 30 -1.76 6.61 -0.71
C LYS A 30 -0.35 6.12 -0.40
N LYS A 31 0.55 6.07 -1.40
CA LYS A 31 1.97 5.72 -1.21
C LYS A 31 2.68 6.67 -0.24
N LEU A 32 2.46 7.97 -0.38
CA LEU A 32 3.02 8.98 0.53
C LEU A 32 2.53 8.75 1.97
N THR A 33 1.24 8.48 2.15
CA THR A 33 0.64 8.21 3.46
C THR A 33 1.25 6.98 4.12
N ILE A 34 1.47 5.90 3.37
CA ILE A 34 2.11 4.68 3.89
C ILE A 34 3.56 4.98 4.30
N LYS A 35 4.34 5.65 3.44
CA LYS A 35 5.72 6.03 3.76
C LYS A 35 5.80 6.90 5.02
N SER A 36 4.89 7.86 5.19
CA SER A 36 4.83 8.65 6.43
C SER A 36 4.54 7.80 7.67
N LYS A 37 3.69 6.78 7.55
CA LYS A 37 3.42 5.83 8.66
C LYS A 37 4.62 4.95 8.97
N ILE A 38 5.32 4.46 7.95
CA ILE A 38 6.56 3.68 8.11
C ILE A 38 7.62 4.52 8.84
N ILE A 39 7.82 5.78 8.44
CA ILE A 39 8.76 6.69 9.10
C ILE A 39 8.41 6.87 10.57
N ARG A 40 7.13 7.07 10.90
CA ARG A 40 6.67 7.21 12.29
C ARG A 40 6.89 5.93 13.10
N LEU A 41 6.60 4.76 12.52
CA LEU A 41 6.82 3.48 13.17
C LEU A 41 8.31 3.29 13.49
N ARG A 42 9.17 3.52 12.50
CA ARG A 42 10.63 3.48 12.69
C ARG A 42 11.09 4.40 13.82
N GLN A 43 10.61 5.64 13.83
CA GLN A 43 10.94 6.62 14.87
C GLN A 43 10.48 6.17 16.27
N SER A 44 9.29 5.58 16.38
CA SER A 44 8.77 5.07 17.65
C SER A 44 9.58 3.89 18.21
N TRP A 45 10.26 3.15 17.34
CA TRP A 45 11.12 2.03 17.73
C TRP A 45 12.60 2.42 17.86
N HIS A 46 12.93 3.69 17.65
CA HIS A 46 14.29 4.22 17.73
C HIS A 46 15.30 3.47 16.84
N LEU A 47 14.85 3.03 15.65
CA LEU A 47 15.69 2.32 14.70
C LEU A 47 16.28 3.26 13.64
N GLU A 48 17.54 3.04 13.31
CA GLU A 48 18.17 3.60 12.12
C GLU A 48 17.51 3.06 10.84
N ILE A 49 17.68 3.76 9.72
CA ILE A 49 17.06 3.37 8.45
C ILE A 49 17.44 1.95 8.05
N ALA A 50 18.73 1.64 8.09
CA ALA A 50 19.26 0.34 7.68
C ALA A 50 18.81 -0.79 8.61
N ASP A 51 18.71 -0.52 9.92
CA ASP A 51 18.27 -1.53 10.89
C ASP A 51 16.78 -1.82 10.76
N PHE A 52 15.97 -0.78 10.51
CA PHE A 52 14.55 -0.95 10.23
C PHE A 52 14.31 -1.77 8.96
N GLU A 53 15.04 -1.48 7.88
CA GLU A 53 14.93 -2.24 6.63
C GLU A 53 15.29 -3.71 6.83
N ARG A 54 16.43 -3.99 7.49
CA ARG A 54 16.84 -5.37 7.82
C ARG A 54 15.82 -6.09 8.68
N PHE A 55 15.26 -5.40 9.67
CA PHE A 55 14.22 -5.95 10.53
C PHE A 55 12.94 -6.26 9.75
N ALA A 56 12.51 -5.36 8.87
CA ALA A 56 11.36 -5.58 8.00
C ALA A 56 11.55 -6.79 7.09
N ILE A 57 12.72 -6.94 6.48
CA ILE A 57 13.08 -8.10 5.65
C ILE A 57 13.06 -9.38 6.48
N PHE A 58 13.64 -9.35 7.69
CA PHE A 58 13.65 -10.49 8.59
C PHE A 58 12.23 -10.94 8.97
N VAL A 59 11.38 -10.02 9.44
CA VAL A 59 9.99 -10.32 9.84
C VAL A 59 9.17 -10.83 8.64
N SER A 60 9.40 -10.27 7.46
CA SER A 60 8.76 -10.75 6.22
C SER A 60 9.17 -12.19 5.90
N ARG A 61 10.46 -12.52 6.01
CA ARG A 61 10.95 -13.89 5.79
C ARG A 61 10.43 -14.86 6.85
N LEU A 62 10.29 -14.43 8.10
CA LEU A 62 9.73 -15.24 9.19
C LEU A 62 8.29 -15.72 8.88
N PHE A 63 7.50 -14.87 8.24
CA PHE A 63 6.10 -15.16 7.90
C PHE A 63 5.88 -15.40 6.39
N LEU A 64 6.92 -15.82 5.67
CA LEU A 64 6.87 -15.93 4.22
C LEU A 64 5.88 -17.00 3.72
N ASP A 65 5.66 -18.06 4.50
CA ASP A 65 4.74 -19.15 4.16
C ASP A 65 3.28 -18.69 4.04
N PHE A 66 2.93 -17.54 4.62
CA PHE A 66 1.61 -16.93 4.54
C PHE A 66 1.46 -15.97 3.35
N ALA A 67 2.55 -15.62 2.68
CA ALA A 67 2.54 -14.69 1.55
C ALA A 67 1.93 -15.33 0.29
N PRO A 68 1.44 -14.55 -0.68
CA PRO A 68 1.11 -15.06 -2.02
C PRO A 68 2.33 -15.72 -2.69
N ILE A 69 2.10 -16.71 -3.55
CA ILE A 69 3.19 -17.52 -4.14
C ILE A 69 4.15 -16.68 -4.97
N GLU A 70 3.63 -15.68 -5.66
CA GLU A 70 4.37 -14.69 -6.44
C GLU A 70 5.29 -13.81 -5.58
N VAL A 71 4.92 -13.57 -4.32
CA VAL A 71 5.77 -12.86 -3.36
C VAL A 71 6.84 -13.79 -2.84
N ARG A 72 6.50 -15.03 -2.47
CA ARG A 72 7.48 -16.02 -1.98
C ARG A 72 8.62 -16.22 -2.97
N ALA A 73 8.28 -16.34 -4.25
CA ALA A 73 9.24 -16.49 -5.34
C ALA A 73 10.18 -15.28 -5.52
N ARG A 74 9.89 -14.12 -4.91
CA ARG A 74 10.73 -12.93 -4.97
C ARG A 74 11.70 -12.81 -3.79
N PHE A 75 11.51 -13.57 -2.72
CA PHE A 75 12.43 -13.64 -1.58
C PHE A 75 13.50 -14.72 -1.80
N ILE A 76 14.27 -14.60 -2.88
CA ILE A 76 15.37 -15.53 -3.22
C ILE A 76 16.70 -14.97 -2.70
N GLY A 77 17.60 -15.86 -2.28
CA GLY A 77 18.97 -15.51 -1.91
C GLY A 77 19.10 -14.93 -0.49
N PRO A 78 20.31 -14.44 -0.14
CA PRO A 78 20.58 -13.92 1.18
C PRO A 78 19.81 -12.61 1.45
N PRO A 79 19.43 -12.32 2.71
CA PRO A 79 18.74 -11.08 3.06
C PRO A 79 19.46 -9.80 2.64
N SER A 80 20.79 -9.81 2.57
CA SER A 80 21.63 -8.67 2.15
C SER A 80 21.39 -8.23 0.71
N ASP A 81 20.92 -9.15 -0.14
CA ASP A 81 20.78 -8.93 -1.58
C ASP A 81 19.32 -8.71 -1.98
N THR A 82 18.47 -8.41 -0.99
CA THR A 82 17.03 -8.20 -1.19
C THR A 82 16.81 -6.99 -2.12
N PRO A 83 16.10 -7.15 -3.25
CA PRO A 83 15.82 -6.03 -4.14
C PRO A 83 15.00 -4.94 -3.44
N ARG A 84 15.25 -3.67 -3.78
CA ARG A 84 14.58 -2.52 -3.17
C ARG A 84 13.05 -2.63 -3.14
N GLU A 85 12.43 -3.13 -4.21
CA GLU A 85 10.97 -3.32 -4.25
C GLU A 85 10.48 -4.30 -3.18
N ILE A 86 11.28 -5.32 -2.88
CA ILE A 86 10.99 -6.30 -1.84
C ILE A 86 11.24 -5.71 -0.46
N SER A 87 12.28 -4.88 -0.30
CA SER A 87 12.46 -4.08 0.92
C SER A 87 11.26 -3.19 1.20
N GLU A 88 10.77 -2.43 0.21
CA GLU A 88 9.60 -1.54 0.38
C GLU A 88 8.31 -2.33 0.68
N LEU A 89 8.13 -3.51 0.07
CA LEU A 89 7.04 -4.43 0.41
C LEU A 89 7.18 -4.95 1.85
N SER A 90 8.39 -5.31 2.27
CA SER A 90 8.69 -5.78 3.61
C SER A 90 8.39 -4.72 4.68
N GLU A 91 8.76 -3.46 4.44
CA GLU A 91 8.42 -2.36 5.34
C GLU A 91 6.90 -2.16 5.45
N THR A 92 6.19 -2.31 4.33
CA THR A 92 4.73 -2.21 4.30
C THR A 92 4.08 -3.37 5.08
N PHE A 93 4.59 -4.60 4.91
CA PHE A 93 4.14 -5.75 5.67
C PHE A 93 4.38 -5.57 7.17
N LEU A 94 5.58 -5.13 7.56
CA LEU A 94 5.93 -4.87 8.96
C LEU A 94 5.01 -3.81 9.60
N LEU A 95 4.71 -2.73 8.87
CA LEU A 95 3.76 -1.72 9.34
C LEU A 95 2.38 -2.33 9.64
N LEU A 96 1.84 -3.13 8.72
CA LEU A 96 0.52 -3.73 8.89
C LEU A 96 0.52 -4.79 10.00
N TYR A 97 1.59 -5.56 10.11
CA TYR A 97 1.80 -6.53 11.19
C TYR A 97 1.79 -5.85 12.55
N ALA A 98 2.59 -4.79 12.74
CA ALA A 98 2.62 -4.03 13.99
C ALA A 98 1.24 -3.47 14.37
N LEU A 99 0.52 -2.88 13.41
CA LEU A 99 -0.82 -2.36 13.65
C LEU A 99 -1.83 -3.47 14.02
N ALA A 100 -1.68 -4.65 13.43
CA ALA A 100 -2.54 -5.80 13.73
C ALA A 100 -2.25 -6.37 15.13
N GLU A 101 -0.97 -6.48 15.50
CA GLU A 101 -0.52 -6.88 16.84
C GLU A 101 -1.01 -5.91 17.92
N ASP A 102 -0.84 -4.61 17.71
CA ASP A 102 -1.32 -3.58 18.65
C ASP A 102 -2.84 -3.69 18.85
N LYS A 103 -3.59 -3.87 17.75
CA LYS A 103 -5.04 -4.02 17.81
C LYS A 103 -5.46 -5.32 18.49
N ALA A 104 -4.82 -6.43 18.17
CA ALA A 104 -5.09 -7.73 18.77
C ALA A 104 -4.86 -7.69 20.28
N THR A 105 -3.73 -7.10 20.70
CA THR A 105 -3.40 -6.91 22.12
C THR A 105 -4.42 -6.03 22.83
N ALA A 106 -4.90 -4.96 22.20
CA ALA A 106 -5.85 -4.02 22.80
C ALA A 106 -7.29 -4.54 22.86
N THR A 107 -7.67 -5.47 21.98
CA THR A 107 -9.09 -5.88 21.80
C THR A 107 -9.34 -7.38 21.98
N ASP A 108 -8.29 -8.16 22.28
CA ASP A 108 -8.31 -9.63 22.32
C ASP A 108 -8.88 -10.25 21.03
N THR A 109 -8.59 -9.61 19.88
CA THR A 109 -9.02 -10.08 18.56
C THR A 109 -7.88 -10.78 17.83
N LYS A 110 -8.22 -11.76 16.99
CA LYS A 110 -7.25 -12.45 16.14
C LYS A 110 -7.10 -11.72 14.81
N TYR A 111 -5.91 -11.78 14.23
CA TYR A 111 -5.63 -11.34 12.87
C TYR A 111 -5.12 -12.51 12.01
N SER A 112 -5.10 -12.33 10.69
CA SER A 112 -4.61 -13.33 9.74
C SER A 112 -3.37 -12.81 9.02
N LEU A 113 -2.26 -13.53 9.12
CA LEU A 113 -1.02 -13.21 8.41
C LEU A 113 -1.20 -13.23 6.89
N THR A 114 -2.05 -14.11 6.37
CA THR A 114 -2.38 -14.16 4.94
C THR A 114 -3.09 -12.89 4.48
N GLU A 115 -4.02 -12.37 5.29
CA GLU A 115 -4.72 -11.11 4.97
C GLU A 115 -3.79 -9.89 5.07
N ILE A 116 -2.88 -9.89 6.05
CA ILE A 116 -1.86 -8.85 6.19
C ILE A 116 -0.95 -8.83 4.94
N TRP A 117 -0.50 -10.00 4.48
CA TRP A 117 0.30 -10.09 3.27
C TRP A 117 -0.43 -9.60 2.01
N ARG A 118 -1.68 -10.02 1.82
CA ARG A 118 -2.50 -9.54 0.69
C ARG A 118 -2.66 -8.02 0.72
N ALA A 119 -2.95 -7.46 1.89
CA ALA A 119 -3.04 -6.02 2.06
C ALA A 119 -1.70 -5.34 1.76
N ALA A 120 -0.57 -5.88 2.24
CA ALA A 120 0.75 -5.32 1.96
C ALA A 120 1.05 -5.25 0.45
N VAL A 121 0.74 -6.31 -0.30
CA VAL A 121 0.90 -6.35 -1.76
C VAL A 121 0.05 -5.28 -2.44
N GLN A 122 -1.24 -5.17 -2.07
CA GLN A 122 -2.14 -4.15 -2.63
C GLN A 122 -1.68 -2.71 -2.32
N LEU A 123 -1.04 -2.50 -1.16
CA LEU A 123 -0.53 -1.19 -0.75
C LEU A 123 0.80 -0.84 -1.43
N ALA A 124 1.69 -1.80 -1.64
CA ALA A 124 2.98 -1.61 -2.29
C ALA A 124 2.85 -1.34 -3.80
N GLY A 125 1.74 -1.75 -4.42
CA GLY A 125 1.45 -1.49 -5.83
C GLY A 125 1.11 -2.73 -6.64
N GLY A 126 0.74 -3.84 -5.99
CA GLY A 126 0.25 -5.03 -6.66
C GLY A 126 -1.13 -4.82 -7.27
N ALA A 127 -1.15 -4.64 -8.59
CA ALA A 127 -2.23 -5.07 -9.48
C ALA A 127 -1.64 -6.14 -10.41
#